data_AF-A0A7Y9KQJ9-F1
#
_entry.id   AF-A0A7Y9KQJ9-F1
#
_cell.length_a   1.000
_cell.length_b   1.000
_cell.length_c   1.000
_cell.angle_alpha   90.00
_cell.angle_beta   90.00
_cell.angle_gamma   90.00
#
_symmetry.space_group_name_H-M   'P 1'
#
loop_
_entity.id
_entity.type
_entity.pdbx_description
1 polymer ?
#
loop_
_entity_poly.entity_id
_entity_poly.type
_entity_poly.pdbx_seq_one_letter_code
_entity_poly.pdbx_strand_id
1 'polypeptide(L)'
;MTDGIHDSLDERPLDTKFDAWFVHPKLALALLDPQVADDLMARLPGATSPMARSYQTLAFERALNDVLKTLDVAALAVADTEGTLASGMLVWVDQRVYYSGTRKAMREAEAGHHGRGTFHAPLATNASVTIRGSFNAEHLTSGSSAEQMSGARRHFILGYIESLSAAEVHLRPVLIAKRWGPGRVQKGRGFVESNPHHVFVQQIDQFAEVDFSTRLDRSELRALREVSEQQTKEWFVDIIGEPEIPKDWGGEEYDLWTTRMSIAGAPLRAAIAFKGPAKFHPMTIADLGKNGDQITRLAKTTADLLVVQHCHAITSQVDHMLNAYAMDPHNPRRYAMIDGYATLRILRHFGHLS
;
A
#
# COMPACT_ATOMS: atom_id res chain seq x y z
N MET A 1 33.27 -21.94 -5.49
CA MET A 1 32.83 -20.53 -5.63
C MET A 1 32.15 -20.39 -6.99
N THR A 2 30.91 -20.87 -7.08
CA THR A 2 30.03 -20.71 -8.24
C THR A 2 28.69 -21.26 -7.77
N ASP A 3 27.82 -20.39 -7.26
CA ASP A 3 26.39 -20.60 -7.17
C ASP A 3 25.77 -19.28 -6.71
N GLY A 4 24.98 -18.66 -7.59
CA GLY A 4 24.37 -17.36 -7.30
C GLY A 4 23.71 -16.64 -8.47
N ILE A 5 23.55 -17.27 -9.63
CA ILE A 5 22.87 -16.64 -10.78
C ILE A 5 21.98 -17.68 -11.45
N HIS A 6 20.89 -18.10 -10.80
CA HIS A 6 19.83 -18.82 -11.52
C HIS A 6 18.40 -18.63 -10.98
N ASP A 7 18.19 -17.84 -9.92
CA ASP A 7 16.91 -17.87 -9.20
C ASP A 7 15.99 -16.65 -9.46
N SER A 8 16.16 -15.90 -10.58
CA SER A 8 15.41 -14.65 -10.81
C SER A 8 14.70 -14.53 -12.15
N LEU A 9 14.60 -15.60 -12.95
CA LEU A 9 14.10 -15.51 -14.32
C LEU A 9 12.67 -16.04 -14.53
N ASP A 10 12.07 -16.69 -13.53
CA ASP A 10 10.81 -17.46 -13.71
C ASP A 10 9.68 -17.13 -12.71
N GLU A 11 9.74 -15.95 -12.07
CA GLU A 11 8.62 -15.49 -11.22
C GLU A 11 7.51 -14.86 -12.08
N ARG A 12 6.58 -15.70 -12.53
CA ARG A 12 5.26 -15.28 -13.04
C ARG A 12 4.65 -14.17 -12.16
N PRO A 13 3.89 -13.21 -12.72
CA PRO A 13 3.35 -12.06 -11.98
C PRO A 13 2.17 -12.40 -11.03
N LEU A 14 2.19 -13.57 -10.38
CA LEU A 14 1.00 -14.16 -9.74
C LEU A 14 0.59 -13.53 -8.41
N ASP A 15 1.33 -12.58 -7.84
CA ASP A 15 0.88 -11.85 -6.64
C ASP A 15 1.58 -10.49 -6.46
N THR A 16 1.63 -9.72 -7.55
CA THR A 16 2.39 -8.47 -7.57
C THR A 16 1.45 -7.27 -7.36
N LYS A 17 1.77 -6.38 -6.42
CA LYS A 17 1.17 -5.03 -6.35
C LYS A 17 2.12 -4.03 -7.02
N PHE A 18 1.56 -2.97 -7.59
CA PHE A 18 2.33 -1.91 -8.22
C PHE A 18 1.93 -0.54 -7.68
N ASP A 19 2.93 0.34 -7.45
CA ASP A 19 2.71 1.79 -7.34
C ASP A 19 3.01 2.42 -8.70
N ALA A 20 1.98 2.89 -9.41
CA ALA A 20 2.15 3.41 -10.75
C ALA A 20 2.65 4.85 -10.73
N TRP A 21 3.68 5.13 -11.53
CA TRP A 21 4.16 6.48 -11.83
C TRP A 21 3.66 6.98 -13.19
N PHE A 22 3.25 6.04 -14.05
CA PHE A 22 2.66 6.31 -15.35
C PHE A 22 1.66 5.21 -15.70
N VAL A 23 0.48 5.59 -16.20
CA VAL A 23 -0.51 4.67 -16.76
C VAL A 23 -1.07 5.27 -18.05
N HIS A 24 -0.96 4.56 -19.17
CA HIS A 24 -1.59 4.98 -20.42
C HIS A 24 -3.05 4.48 -20.47
N PRO A 25 -4.08 5.32 -20.27
CA PRO A 25 -5.44 4.84 -20.03
C PRO A 25 -6.00 4.02 -21.19
N LYS A 26 -5.83 4.50 -22.44
CA LYS A 26 -6.29 3.78 -23.64
C LYS A 26 -5.66 2.39 -23.79
N LEU A 27 -4.35 2.26 -23.54
CA LEU A 27 -3.68 0.97 -23.65
C LEU A 27 -4.02 0.06 -22.46
N ALA A 28 -4.20 0.62 -21.27
CA ALA A 28 -4.62 -0.12 -20.09
C ALA A 28 -6.01 -0.72 -20.29
N LEU A 29 -6.98 0.06 -20.79
CA LEU A 29 -8.32 -0.43 -21.14
C LEU A 29 -8.28 -1.55 -22.18
N ALA A 30 -7.39 -1.45 -23.18
CA ALA A 30 -7.23 -2.47 -24.22
C ALA A 30 -6.70 -3.81 -23.70
N LEU A 31 -6.17 -3.86 -22.48
CA LEU A 31 -5.77 -5.10 -21.81
C LEU A 31 -6.91 -5.73 -20.99
N LEU A 32 -7.97 -4.97 -20.68
CA LEU A 32 -9.07 -5.46 -19.86
C LEU A 32 -10.10 -6.20 -20.73
N ASP A 33 -10.86 -7.09 -20.10
CA ASP A 33 -12.09 -7.62 -20.71
C ASP A 33 -13.03 -6.46 -21.07
N PRO A 34 -13.70 -6.46 -22.24
CA PRO A 34 -14.55 -5.35 -22.67
C PRO A 34 -15.61 -4.94 -21.65
N GLN A 35 -16.24 -5.91 -20.96
CA GLN A 35 -17.25 -5.61 -19.95
C GLN A 35 -16.62 -4.93 -18.73
N VAL A 36 -15.43 -5.37 -18.33
CA VAL A 36 -14.67 -4.76 -17.23
C VAL A 36 -14.21 -3.35 -17.60
N ALA A 37 -13.80 -3.13 -18.84
CA ALA A 37 -13.40 -1.81 -19.34
C ALA A 37 -14.59 -0.83 -19.33
N ASP A 38 -15.76 -1.26 -19.79
CA ASP A 38 -16.98 -0.45 -19.81
C ASP A 38 -17.45 -0.11 -18.38
N ASP A 39 -17.47 -1.10 -17.49
CA ASP A 39 -17.82 -0.93 -16.08
C ASP A 39 -16.85 0.02 -15.35
N LEU A 40 -15.55 -0.09 -15.64
CA LEU A 40 -14.53 0.80 -15.10
C LEU A 40 -14.81 2.24 -15.57
N MET A 41 -14.94 2.44 -16.88
CA MET A 41 -15.19 3.76 -17.48
C MET A 41 -16.46 4.42 -16.97
N ALA A 42 -17.54 3.65 -16.76
CA ALA A 42 -18.80 4.16 -16.21
C ALA A 42 -18.66 4.67 -14.76
N ARG A 43 -17.66 4.19 -14.00
CA ARG A 43 -17.41 4.58 -12.60
C ARG A 43 -16.36 5.69 -12.46
N LEU A 44 -15.62 6.02 -13.51
CA LEU A 44 -14.57 7.05 -13.42
C LEU A 44 -15.20 8.45 -13.37
N PRO A 45 -14.91 9.26 -12.34
CA PRO A 45 -15.31 10.66 -12.32
C PRO A 45 -14.56 11.44 -13.42
N GLY A 46 -15.13 12.55 -13.91
CA GLY A 46 -14.42 13.44 -14.83
C GLY A 46 -13.12 13.98 -14.22
N ALA A 47 -12.03 14.07 -15.02
CA ALA A 47 -10.67 14.38 -14.55
C ALA A 47 -10.42 15.85 -14.14
N THR A 48 -11.46 16.55 -13.68
CA THR A 48 -11.45 17.99 -13.39
C THR A 48 -10.88 18.34 -12.02
N SER A 49 -10.82 17.39 -11.08
CA SER A 49 -10.27 17.59 -9.73
C SER A 49 -9.07 16.68 -9.42
N PRO A 50 -8.12 17.09 -8.55
CA PRO A 50 -7.02 16.22 -8.10
C PRO A 50 -7.48 14.90 -7.46
N MET A 51 -8.62 14.93 -6.75
CA MET A 51 -9.23 13.75 -6.15
C MET A 51 -9.77 12.78 -7.21
N ALA A 52 -10.39 13.30 -8.27
CA ALA A 52 -10.86 12.50 -9.41
C ALA A 52 -9.68 11.83 -10.15
N ARG A 53 -8.56 12.55 -10.34
CA ARG A 53 -7.34 11.98 -10.94
C ARG A 53 -6.74 10.87 -10.09
N SER A 54 -6.70 11.06 -8.77
CA SER A 54 -6.21 10.04 -7.84
C SER A 54 -7.10 8.79 -7.84
N TYR A 55 -8.42 8.97 -7.90
CA TYR A 55 -9.37 7.86 -8.03
C TYR A 55 -9.18 7.10 -9.35
N GLN A 56 -9.00 7.82 -10.47
CA GLN A 56 -8.71 7.21 -11.77
C GLN A 56 -7.43 6.37 -11.74
N THR A 57 -6.33 6.92 -11.20
CA THR A 57 -5.07 6.19 -11.02
C THR A 57 -5.30 4.88 -10.26
N LEU A 58 -5.91 4.96 -9.07
CA LEU A 58 -6.14 3.79 -8.23
C LEU A 58 -7.04 2.74 -8.90
N ALA A 59 -8.06 3.20 -9.64
CA ALA A 59 -8.96 2.31 -10.36
C ALA A 59 -8.25 1.58 -11.51
N PHE A 60 -7.39 2.28 -12.27
CA PHE A 60 -6.56 1.66 -13.29
C PHE A 60 -5.50 0.71 -12.71
N GLU A 61 -4.85 1.08 -11.61
CA GLU A 61 -3.89 0.22 -10.92
C GLU A 61 -4.53 -1.10 -10.48
N ARG A 62 -5.72 -1.03 -9.87
CA ARG A 62 -6.47 -2.23 -9.45
C ARG A 62 -6.83 -3.11 -10.64
N ALA A 63 -7.41 -2.52 -11.70
CA ALA A 63 -7.79 -3.26 -12.89
C ALA A 63 -6.58 -3.93 -13.58
N LEU A 64 -5.46 -3.22 -13.71
CA LEU A 64 -4.23 -3.76 -14.28
C LEU A 64 -3.61 -4.85 -13.41
N ASN A 65 -3.60 -4.70 -12.09
CA ASN A 65 -3.15 -5.74 -11.16
C ASN A 65 -3.93 -7.04 -11.36
N ASP A 66 -5.26 -6.95 -11.47
CA ASP A 66 -6.10 -8.14 -11.60
C ASP A 66 -5.91 -8.83 -12.95
N VAL A 67 -5.78 -8.06 -14.02
CA VAL A 67 -5.53 -8.63 -15.35
C VAL A 67 -4.13 -9.24 -15.43
N LEU A 68 -3.10 -8.60 -14.84
CA LEU A 68 -1.73 -9.12 -14.83
C LEU A 68 -1.57 -10.46 -14.09
N LYS A 69 -2.49 -10.82 -13.17
CA LYS A 69 -2.51 -12.15 -12.55
C LYS A 69 -2.87 -13.27 -13.52
N THR A 70 -3.53 -12.93 -14.63
CA THR A 70 -4.10 -13.89 -15.58
C THR A 70 -3.49 -13.80 -16.97
N LEU A 71 -2.92 -12.65 -17.33
CA LEU A 71 -2.20 -12.47 -18.59
C LEU A 71 -0.89 -13.26 -18.58
N ASP A 72 -0.72 -14.09 -19.59
CA ASP A 72 0.55 -14.71 -19.91
C ASP A 72 1.43 -13.71 -20.69
N VAL A 73 2.19 -12.89 -19.95
CA VAL A 73 3.09 -11.89 -20.53
C VAL A 73 4.54 -12.31 -20.31
N ALA A 74 5.28 -12.45 -21.41
CA ALA A 74 6.70 -12.80 -21.35
C ALA A 74 7.53 -11.65 -20.75
N ALA A 75 8.54 -12.03 -19.95
CA ALA A 75 9.62 -11.12 -19.61
C ALA A 75 10.42 -10.79 -20.88
N LEU A 76 10.73 -9.52 -21.12
CA LEU A 76 11.51 -9.11 -22.29
C LEU A 76 12.86 -9.86 -22.37
N ALA A 77 13.50 -10.09 -21.23
CA ALA A 77 14.76 -10.83 -21.13
C ALA A 77 14.63 -12.30 -21.58
N VAL A 78 13.52 -12.96 -21.25
CA VAL A 78 13.25 -14.35 -21.65
C VAL A 78 12.98 -14.39 -23.15
N ALA A 79 12.10 -13.51 -23.65
CA ALA A 79 11.77 -13.45 -25.08
C ALA A 79 12.98 -13.08 -25.96
N ASP A 80 13.89 -12.24 -25.49
CA ASP A 80 15.17 -11.96 -26.15
C ASP A 80 16.05 -13.21 -26.23
N THR A 81 16.18 -13.93 -25.11
CA THR A 81 17.00 -15.15 -25.01
C THR A 81 16.47 -16.27 -25.89
N GLU A 82 15.15 -16.40 -26.01
CA GLU A 82 14.48 -17.40 -26.84
C GLU A 82 14.37 -16.99 -28.31
N GLY A 83 14.70 -15.74 -28.66
CA GLY A 83 14.58 -15.22 -30.02
C GLY A 83 13.12 -15.06 -30.48
N THR A 84 12.19 -14.83 -29.57
CA THR A 84 10.74 -14.76 -29.83
C THR A 84 10.19 -13.34 -29.93
N LEU A 85 11.05 -12.31 -29.83
CA LEU A 85 10.66 -10.90 -29.90
C LEU A 85 10.00 -10.53 -31.24
N ALA A 86 8.84 -9.90 -31.17
CA ALA A 86 8.11 -9.39 -32.32
C ALA A 86 7.46 -8.03 -32.03
N SER A 87 7.36 -7.17 -33.06
CA SER A 87 6.61 -5.92 -32.95
C SER A 87 5.14 -6.18 -32.64
N GLY A 88 4.56 -5.38 -31.75
CA GLY A 88 3.20 -5.57 -31.25
C GLY A 88 3.08 -6.55 -30.08
N MET A 89 4.15 -7.25 -29.71
CA MET A 89 4.16 -8.13 -28.54
C MET A 89 4.08 -7.32 -27.25
N LEU A 90 3.21 -7.76 -26.32
CA LEU A 90 3.19 -7.25 -24.96
C LEU A 90 4.29 -7.94 -24.15
N VAL A 91 5.13 -7.16 -23.48
CA VAL A 91 6.24 -7.65 -22.66
C VAL A 91 6.31 -6.87 -21.36
N TRP A 92 6.98 -7.45 -20.35
CA TRP A 92 7.37 -6.71 -19.16
C TRP A 92 8.88 -6.72 -18.93
N VAL A 93 9.38 -5.69 -18.26
CA VAL A 93 10.76 -5.61 -17.78
C VAL A 93 10.76 -5.07 -16.35
N ASP A 94 11.58 -5.64 -15.46
CA ASP A 94 11.83 -5.13 -14.10
C ASP A 94 13.34 -4.98 -13.88
N GLN A 95 13.86 -3.79 -14.15
CA GLN A 95 15.29 -3.53 -14.03
C GLN A 95 15.57 -2.05 -13.79
N ARG A 96 16.86 -1.71 -13.66
CA ARG A 96 17.30 -0.31 -13.60
C ARG A 96 17.15 0.35 -14.98
N VAL A 97 16.46 1.49 -15.01
CA VAL A 97 16.19 2.28 -16.20
C VAL A 97 16.54 3.75 -15.95
N TYR A 98 17.09 4.41 -16.96
CA TYR A 98 17.46 5.81 -16.93
C TYR A 98 16.37 6.66 -17.57
N TYR A 99 15.88 7.66 -16.83
CA TYR A 99 14.86 8.60 -17.29
C TYR A 99 15.46 9.96 -17.61
N SER A 100 14.98 10.60 -18.67
CA SER A 100 15.35 11.95 -19.06
C SER A 100 14.12 12.76 -19.52
N GLY A 101 14.17 14.07 -19.31
CA GLY A 101 13.12 15.00 -19.77
C GLY A 101 11.83 15.01 -18.94
N THR A 102 11.66 14.12 -17.95
CA THR A 102 10.39 13.98 -17.18
C THR A 102 9.89 15.27 -16.55
N ARG A 103 10.75 16.01 -15.83
CA ARG A 103 10.35 17.27 -15.17
C ARG A 103 9.98 18.37 -16.17
N LYS A 104 10.67 18.41 -17.32
CA LYS A 104 10.35 19.35 -18.41
C LYS A 104 9.00 18.98 -19.04
N ALA A 105 8.82 17.71 -19.36
CA ALA A 105 7.59 17.17 -19.93
C ALA A 105 6.37 17.41 -19.01
N MET A 106 6.53 17.24 -17.71
CA MET A 106 5.46 17.52 -16.75
C MET A 106 5.04 18.99 -16.76
N ARG A 107 6.01 19.93 -16.79
CA ARG A 107 5.71 21.37 -16.90
C ARG A 107 5.03 21.72 -18.22
N GLU A 108 5.43 21.09 -19.33
CA GLU A 108 4.77 21.27 -20.62
C GLU A 108 3.31 20.78 -20.57
N ALA A 109 3.05 19.62 -19.95
CA ALA A 109 1.70 19.10 -19.74
C ALA A 109 0.83 20.00 -18.84
N GLU A 110 1.39 20.54 -17.76
CA GLU A 110 0.71 21.52 -16.89
C GLU A 110 0.36 22.81 -17.63
N ALA A 111 1.17 23.20 -18.61
CA ALA A 111 0.92 24.34 -19.49
C ALA A 111 -0.07 24.03 -20.64
N GLY A 112 -0.62 22.80 -20.71
CA GLY A 112 -1.55 22.38 -21.76
C GLY A 112 -0.87 21.98 -23.08
N HIS A 113 0.43 21.69 -23.05
CA HIS A 113 1.20 21.19 -24.19
C HIS A 113 1.51 19.69 -24.03
N HIS A 114 1.82 19.02 -25.14
CA HIS A 114 2.19 17.61 -25.11
C HIS A 114 3.65 17.42 -24.69
N GLY A 115 3.90 17.34 -23.38
CA GLY A 115 5.22 17.05 -22.84
C GLY A 115 5.60 15.58 -22.95
N ARG A 116 6.81 15.27 -23.43
CA ARG A 116 7.32 13.88 -23.52
C ARG A 116 8.59 13.65 -22.71
N GLY A 117 8.55 12.63 -21.87
CA GLY A 117 9.73 12.05 -21.24
C GLY A 117 10.23 10.83 -22.00
N THR A 118 11.49 10.45 -21.77
CA THR A 118 12.08 9.24 -22.37
C THR A 118 12.74 8.38 -21.31
N PHE A 119 12.88 7.10 -21.62
CA PHE A 119 13.63 6.16 -20.81
C PHE A 119 14.51 5.27 -21.67
N HIS A 120 15.62 4.80 -21.10
CA HIS A 120 16.50 3.82 -21.74
C HIS A 120 17.25 2.96 -20.72
N ALA A 121 17.65 1.75 -21.13
CA ALA A 121 18.52 0.87 -20.35
C ALA A 121 19.14 -0.20 -21.25
N PRO A 122 20.41 -0.62 -21.03
CA PRO A 122 20.86 -1.90 -21.57
C PRO A 122 20.02 -3.04 -20.94
N LEU A 123 19.61 -4.03 -21.72
CA LEU A 123 18.87 -5.19 -21.22
C LEU A 123 19.75 -5.95 -20.22
N ALA A 124 19.25 -6.23 -19.02
CA ALA A 124 20.07 -6.74 -17.93
C ALA A 124 20.73 -8.10 -18.24
N THR A 125 20.09 -8.92 -19.07
CA THR A 125 20.58 -10.23 -19.52
C THR A 125 21.41 -10.16 -20.80
N ASN A 126 21.36 -9.04 -21.52
CA ASN A 126 22.02 -8.88 -22.81
C ASN A 126 22.40 -7.41 -23.06
N ALA A 127 23.63 -7.04 -22.69
CA ALA A 127 24.10 -5.66 -22.79
C ALA A 127 24.25 -5.13 -24.23
N SER A 128 24.20 -5.99 -25.26
CA SER A 128 24.19 -5.52 -26.66
C SER A 128 22.81 -5.04 -27.12
N VAL A 129 21.76 -5.32 -26.35
CA VAL A 129 20.39 -4.85 -26.62
C VAL A 129 20.05 -3.68 -25.69
N THR A 130 19.61 -2.57 -26.26
CA THR A 130 19.16 -1.40 -25.51
C THR A 130 17.64 -1.27 -25.58
N ILE A 131 17.01 -1.23 -24.41
CA ILE A 131 15.60 -0.89 -24.24
C ILE A 131 15.48 0.63 -24.33
N ARG A 132 14.55 1.13 -25.14
CA ARG A 132 14.19 2.56 -25.21
C ARG A 132 12.69 2.73 -25.14
N GLY A 133 12.24 3.92 -24.74
CA GLY A 133 10.84 4.28 -24.88
C GLY A 133 10.59 5.73 -24.56
N SER A 134 9.36 6.17 -24.83
CA SER A 134 8.91 7.52 -24.51
C SER A 134 7.49 7.48 -23.96
N PHE A 135 7.15 8.48 -23.16
CA PHE A 135 5.87 8.58 -22.50
C PHE A 135 5.37 10.02 -22.51
N ASN A 136 4.05 10.19 -22.60
CA ASN A 136 3.39 11.48 -22.47
C ASN A 136 3.22 11.81 -20.98
N ALA A 137 3.64 12.99 -20.56
CA ALA A 137 3.56 13.41 -19.17
C ALA A 137 2.12 13.64 -18.67
N GLU A 138 1.15 13.77 -19.57
CA GLU A 138 -0.29 13.80 -19.25
C GLU A 138 -0.79 12.51 -18.58
N HIS A 139 -0.02 11.43 -18.67
CA HIS A 139 -0.34 10.12 -18.12
C HIS A 139 0.47 9.81 -16.85
N LEU A 140 1.20 10.79 -16.30
CA LEU A 140 1.80 10.67 -14.98
C LEU A 140 0.71 10.70 -13.91
N THR A 141 0.89 9.89 -12.88
CA THR A 141 -0.15 9.63 -11.88
C THR A 141 -0.14 10.64 -10.73
N SER A 142 0.98 11.36 -10.54
CA SER A 142 1.16 12.31 -9.43
C SER A 142 2.26 13.35 -9.70
N GLY A 143 2.32 14.39 -8.87
CA GLY A 143 3.44 15.33 -8.87
C GLY A 143 4.78 14.71 -8.46
N SER A 144 4.76 13.66 -7.62
CA SER A 144 5.96 12.90 -7.24
C SER A 144 6.46 11.99 -8.36
N SER A 145 5.66 11.71 -9.39
CA SER A 145 6.06 10.89 -10.53
C SER A 145 7.27 11.48 -11.26
N ALA A 146 7.39 12.81 -11.33
CA ALA A 146 8.55 13.46 -11.94
C ALA A 146 9.86 13.24 -11.15
N GLU A 147 9.78 13.07 -9.84
CA GLU A 147 10.94 12.75 -9.00
C GLU A 147 11.28 11.26 -9.09
N GLN A 148 10.26 10.40 -9.03
CA GLN A 148 10.43 8.94 -9.12
C GLN A 148 10.91 8.51 -10.51
N MET A 149 10.50 9.19 -11.57
CA MET A 149 10.94 8.93 -12.94
C MET A 149 12.05 9.91 -13.35
N SER A 150 13.06 10.10 -12.50
CA SER A 150 14.26 10.88 -12.80
C SER A 150 15.54 10.10 -12.49
N GLY A 151 16.54 10.25 -13.36
CA GLY A 151 17.81 9.55 -13.21
C GLY A 151 17.67 8.03 -13.37
N ALA A 152 18.54 7.28 -12.69
CA ALA A 152 18.57 5.83 -12.74
C ALA A 152 17.72 5.22 -11.61
N ARG A 153 16.64 4.52 -11.95
CA ARG A 153 15.71 3.93 -10.98
C ARG A 153 15.32 2.52 -11.40
N ARG A 154 15.07 1.63 -10.44
CA ARG A 154 14.54 0.30 -10.75
C ARG A 154 13.03 0.39 -10.86
N HIS A 155 12.49 0.07 -12.03
CA HIS A 155 11.06 0.09 -12.27
C HIS A 155 10.63 -1.14 -13.07
N PHE A 156 9.39 -1.52 -12.82
CA PHE A 156 8.63 -2.42 -13.65
C PHE A 156 7.97 -1.62 -14.78
N ILE A 157 8.14 -2.08 -16.01
CA ILE A 157 7.53 -1.50 -17.20
C ILE A 157 6.78 -2.61 -17.91
N LEU A 158 5.47 -2.44 -18.07
CA LEU A 158 4.65 -3.22 -18.98
C LEU A 158 4.46 -2.40 -20.25
N GLY A 159 4.77 -2.96 -21.41
CA GLY A 159 4.72 -2.20 -22.66
C GLY A 159 4.61 -3.08 -23.89
N TYR A 160 4.10 -2.50 -24.96
CA TYR A 160 4.14 -3.11 -26.28
C TYR A 160 5.47 -2.81 -26.95
N ILE A 161 6.02 -3.78 -27.67
CA ILE A 161 7.15 -3.54 -28.58
C ILE A 161 6.63 -2.73 -29.77
N GLU A 162 6.99 -1.45 -29.85
CA GLU A 162 6.63 -0.56 -30.95
C GLU A 162 7.49 -0.84 -32.18
N SER A 163 8.79 -1.05 -31.97
CA SER A 163 9.74 -1.45 -33.00
C SER A 163 10.92 -2.22 -32.39
N LEU A 164 11.59 -3.02 -33.22
CA LEU A 164 12.75 -3.80 -32.82
C LEU A 164 13.84 -3.76 -33.92
N SER A 165 15.09 -3.85 -33.49
CA SER A 165 16.27 -4.05 -34.33
C SER A 165 17.23 -4.99 -33.61
N ALA A 166 18.35 -5.34 -34.24
CA ALA A 166 19.35 -6.22 -33.64
C ALA A 166 19.98 -5.67 -32.34
N ALA A 167 19.93 -4.35 -32.12
CA ALA A 167 20.57 -3.69 -30.97
C ALA A 167 19.60 -2.89 -30.09
N GLU A 168 18.35 -2.69 -30.52
CA GLU A 168 17.40 -1.83 -29.82
C GLU A 168 15.98 -2.38 -29.84
N VAL A 169 15.30 -2.31 -28.69
CA VAL A 169 13.88 -2.60 -28.53
C VAL A 169 13.17 -1.35 -28.03
N HIS A 170 12.24 -0.83 -28.82
CA HIS A 170 11.43 0.32 -28.44
C HIS A 170 10.12 -0.13 -27.80
N LEU A 171 9.93 0.26 -26.54
CA LEU A 171 8.74 -0.01 -25.77
C LEU A 171 7.81 1.21 -25.77
N ARG A 172 6.55 0.96 -26.08
CA ARG A 172 5.44 1.86 -25.81
C ARG A 172 4.82 1.47 -24.46
N PRO A 173 5.05 2.24 -23.39
CA PRO A 173 4.63 1.85 -22.05
C PRO A 173 3.10 1.88 -21.92
N VAL A 174 2.57 0.84 -21.27
CA VAL A 174 1.21 0.80 -20.72
C VAL A 174 1.25 1.24 -19.26
N LEU A 175 2.20 0.70 -18.50
CA LEU A 175 2.40 0.95 -17.08
C LEU A 175 3.91 1.12 -16.80
N ILE A 176 4.27 2.14 -16.03
CA ILE A 176 5.59 2.25 -15.39
C ILE A 176 5.35 2.38 -13.90
N ALA A 177 5.91 1.46 -13.13
CA ALA A 177 5.60 1.33 -11.73
C ALA A 177 6.78 0.83 -10.91
N LYS A 178 6.66 0.97 -9.60
CA LYS A 178 7.40 0.13 -8.67
C LYS A 178 6.65 -1.18 -8.48
N ARG A 179 7.30 -2.30 -8.82
CA ARG A 179 6.80 -3.66 -8.58
C ARG A 179 7.14 -4.08 -7.15
N TRP A 180 6.12 -4.49 -6.42
CA TRP A 180 6.25 -5.17 -5.15
C TRP A 180 6.06 -6.67 -5.40
N GLY A 181 7.15 -7.43 -5.36
CA GLY A 181 7.05 -8.89 -5.47
C GLY A 181 6.21 -9.47 -4.33
N PRO A 182 5.72 -10.72 -4.46
CA PRO A 182 5.29 -11.48 -3.30
C PRO A 182 6.52 -11.54 -2.39
N GLY A 183 6.57 -10.69 -1.37
CA GLY A 183 7.59 -10.85 -0.34
C GLY A 183 7.52 -12.30 0.07
N ARG A 184 8.65 -13.03 0.08
CA ARG A 184 8.72 -14.32 0.74
C ARG A 184 8.01 -14.11 2.07
N VAL A 185 6.81 -14.70 2.18
CA VAL A 185 6.07 -14.72 3.43
C VAL A 185 6.94 -15.57 4.32
N GLN A 186 7.87 -14.94 5.05
CA GLN A 186 8.33 -15.50 6.29
C GLN A 186 7.05 -15.69 7.09
N LYS A 187 6.66 -16.97 7.25
CA LYS A 187 5.59 -17.38 8.15
C LYS A 187 5.71 -16.53 9.42
N GLY A 188 4.71 -15.69 9.68
CA GLY A 188 4.66 -14.84 10.88
C GLY A 188 4.53 -13.34 10.66
N ARG A 189 4.65 -12.79 9.43
CA ARG A 189 4.31 -11.37 9.19
C ARG A 189 3.42 -11.24 7.96
N GLY A 190 2.12 -11.08 8.19
CA GLY A 190 1.18 -10.69 7.14
C GLY A 190 1.61 -9.34 6.57
N PHE A 191 1.85 -9.28 5.25
CA PHE A 191 2.14 -8.03 4.57
C PHE A 191 0.83 -7.43 4.07
N VAL A 192 0.61 -6.17 4.42
CA VAL A 192 -0.59 -5.42 4.11
C VAL A 192 -0.19 -4.09 3.47
N GLU A 193 -1.08 -3.61 2.61
CA GLU A 193 -1.03 -2.40 1.79
C GLU A 193 -0.37 -1.21 2.51
N SER A 194 0.84 -0.84 2.09
CA SER A 194 1.63 0.16 2.81
C SER A 194 1.20 1.58 2.45
N ASN A 195 0.21 2.09 3.17
CA ASN A 195 0.36 3.44 3.69
C ASN A 195 1.59 3.40 4.64
N PRO A 196 2.72 4.09 4.36
CA PRO A 196 3.92 4.02 5.19
C PRO A 196 3.69 4.50 6.62
N HIS A 197 2.56 5.17 6.87
CA HIS A 197 2.10 5.59 8.18
C HIS A 197 1.22 4.55 8.86
N HIS A 198 0.58 3.64 8.12
CA HIS A 198 -0.22 2.57 8.72
C HIS A 198 0.68 1.44 9.20
N VAL A 199 0.57 1.13 10.49
CA VAL A 199 1.22 0.02 11.15
C VAL A 199 0.18 -1.05 11.39
N PHE A 200 0.41 -2.21 10.78
CA PHE A 200 -0.41 -3.38 11.05
C PHE A 200 -0.10 -3.93 12.42
N VAL A 201 -1.12 -4.45 13.08
CA VAL A 201 -1.02 -4.95 14.46
C VAL A 201 0.09 -6.01 14.60
N GLN A 202 0.32 -6.82 13.56
CA GLN A 202 1.36 -7.86 13.57
C GLN A 202 2.79 -7.32 13.49
N GLN A 203 2.95 -6.03 13.15
CA GLN A 203 4.24 -5.35 13.09
C GLN A 203 4.65 -4.76 14.43
N ILE A 204 3.73 -4.67 15.39
CA ILE A 204 4.02 -4.25 16.76
C ILE A 204 4.64 -5.45 17.48
N ASP A 205 5.84 -5.27 18.02
CA ASP A 205 6.62 -6.39 18.54
C ASP A 205 5.92 -7.08 19.73
N GLN A 206 5.16 -6.34 20.54
CA GLN A 206 4.35 -6.87 21.65
C GLN A 206 3.25 -7.84 21.18
N PHE A 207 2.88 -7.80 19.90
CA PHE A 207 1.86 -8.68 19.31
C PHE A 207 2.44 -9.61 18.24
N ALA A 208 3.76 -9.66 18.06
CA ALA A 208 4.39 -10.37 16.94
C ALA A 208 4.18 -11.90 16.99
N GLU A 209 3.96 -12.47 18.18
CA GLU A 209 3.73 -13.91 18.37
C GLU A 209 2.26 -14.32 18.25
N VAL A 210 1.35 -13.35 18.14
CA VAL A 210 -0.09 -13.59 17.99
C VAL A 210 -0.39 -14.10 16.58
N ASP A 211 -1.12 -15.21 16.47
CA ASP A 211 -1.54 -15.72 15.16
C ASP A 211 -2.75 -14.95 14.61
N PHE A 212 -2.45 -14.00 13.72
CA PHE A 212 -3.47 -13.25 12.98
C PHE A 212 -4.01 -13.95 11.72
N SER A 213 -3.51 -15.14 11.38
CA SER A 213 -3.91 -15.87 10.18
C SER A 213 -5.10 -16.82 10.40
N THR A 214 -5.29 -17.34 11.62
CA THR A 214 -6.43 -18.20 11.97
C THR A 214 -7.75 -17.55 11.56
N ARG A 215 -8.70 -18.23 10.93
CA ARG A 215 -9.97 -17.58 10.55
C ARG A 215 -10.88 -17.46 11.79
N LEU A 216 -11.41 -16.27 12.06
CA LEU A 216 -12.42 -16.05 13.10
C LEU A 216 -13.79 -15.84 12.49
N ASP A 217 -14.82 -16.39 13.13
CA ASP A 217 -16.22 -16.19 12.75
C ASP A 217 -16.84 -15.01 13.49
N ARG A 218 -17.86 -14.38 12.88
CA ARG A 218 -18.58 -13.25 13.51
C ARG A 218 -19.18 -13.59 14.87
N SER A 219 -19.55 -14.84 15.09
CA SER A 219 -20.10 -15.32 16.37
C SER A 219 -19.09 -15.22 17.50
N GLU A 220 -17.78 -15.31 17.21
CA GLU A 220 -16.73 -15.27 18.21
C GLU A 220 -16.51 -13.88 18.79
N LEU A 221 -16.80 -12.82 18.02
CA LEU A 221 -16.77 -11.45 18.55
C LEU A 221 -17.71 -11.25 19.75
N ARG A 222 -18.75 -12.08 19.91
CA ARG A 222 -19.67 -12.00 21.05
C ARG A 222 -18.95 -12.12 22.40
N ALA A 223 -17.78 -12.78 22.44
CA ALA A 223 -16.95 -12.85 23.64
C ALA A 223 -16.53 -11.47 24.15
N LEU A 224 -16.38 -10.48 23.26
CA LEU A 224 -16.01 -9.10 23.60
C LEU A 224 -17.20 -8.24 24.05
N ARG A 225 -18.44 -8.76 24.01
CA ARG A 225 -19.64 -7.98 24.33
C ARG A 225 -19.72 -7.61 25.82
N GLU A 226 -19.19 -8.46 26.68
CA GLU A 226 -19.20 -8.29 28.14
C GLU A 226 -17.89 -7.70 28.68
N VAL A 227 -16.89 -7.55 27.81
CA VAL A 227 -15.59 -6.96 28.19
C VAL A 227 -15.72 -5.45 28.20
N SER A 228 -15.58 -4.82 29.37
CA SER A 228 -15.65 -3.36 29.48
C SER A 228 -14.41 -2.69 28.84
N GLU A 229 -14.54 -1.38 28.57
CA GLU A 229 -13.42 -0.54 28.12
C GLU A 229 -12.25 -0.58 29.11
N GLN A 230 -12.58 -0.45 30.40
CA GLN A 230 -11.62 -0.53 31.49
C GLN A 230 -10.92 -1.90 31.52
N GLN A 231 -11.67 -3.00 31.41
CA GLN A 231 -11.08 -4.34 31.42
C GLN A 231 -10.14 -4.54 30.22
N THR A 232 -10.51 -4.01 29.05
CA THR A 232 -9.66 -4.04 27.86
C THR A 232 -8.36 -3.25 28.09
N LYS A 233 -8.46 -2.04 28.64
CA LYS A 233 -7.30 -1.20 28.99
C LYS A 233 -6.35 -1.91 29.95
N GLU A 234 -6.87 -2.55 31.00
CA GLU A 234 -6.07 -3.31 31.98
C GLU A 234 -5.30 -4.46 31.33
N TRP A 235 -5.95 -5.24 30.47
CA TRP A 235 -5.28 -6.33 29.74
C TRP A 235 -4.22 -5.82 28.77
N PHE A 236 -4.49 -4.74 28.04
CA PHE A 236 -3.48 -4.17 27.15
C PHE A 236 -2.29 -3.56 27.92
N VAL A 237 -2.52 -2.97 29.10
CA VAL A 237 -1.45 -2.51 29.99
C VAL A 237 -0.54 -3.68 30.40
N ASP A 238 -1.14 -4.81 30.82
CA ASP A 238 -0.41 -6.03 31.17
C ASP A 238 0.38 -6.60 29.98
N ILE A 239 -0.26 -6.74 28.82
CA ILE A 239 0.36 -7.26 27.59
C ILE A 239 1.53 -6.38 27.11
N ILE A 240 1.37 -5.06 27.14
CA ILE A 240 2.43 -4.12 26.76
C ILE A 240 3.56 -4.11 27.82
N GLY A 241 3.26 -4.58 29.04
CA GLY A 241 4.18 -4.64 30.16
C GLY A 241 4.36 -3.31 30.86
N GLU A 242 3.33 -2.45 30.89
CA GLU A 242 3.34 -1.23 31.69
C GLU A 242 3.14 -1.54 33.19
N PRO A 243 3.88 -0.88 34.11
CA PRO A 243 3.87 -1.24 35.53
C PRO A 243 2.63 -0.73 36.27
N GLU A 244 1.94 0.27 35.71
CA GLU A 244 0.79 0.93 36.33
C GLU A 244 -0.30 1.17 35.30
N ILE A 245 -1.56 1.02 35.73
CA ILE A 245 -2.73 1.34 34.92
C ILE A 245 -3.05 2.83 35.14
N PRO A 246 -2.98 3.69 34.10
CA PRO A 246 -3.27 5.11 34.24
C PRO A 246 -4.71 5.34 34.72
N LYS A 247 -4.89 6.26 35.67
CA LYS A 247 -6.21 6.66 36.17
C LYS A 247 -6.92 7.56 35.17
N ASP A 248 -8.21 7.30 34.98
CA ASP A 248 -9.07 8.12 34.12
C ASP A 248 -9.26 9.54 34.72
N TRP A 249 -9.01 10.58 33.94
CA TRP A 249 -9.29 11.97 34.32
C TRP A 249 -10.03 12.76 33.24
N GLY A 250 -10.81 13.75 33.66
CA GLY A 250 -11.67 14.52 32.77
C GLY A 250 -10.87 15.36 31.77
N GLY A 251 -10.98 15.02 30.47
CA GLY A 251 -10.29 15.71 29.39
C GLY A 251 -9.21 14.89 28.68
N GLU A 252 -9.14 13.58 28.94
CA GLU A 252 -8.14 12.69 28.38
C GLU A 252 -7.98 12.76 26.87
N GLU A 253 -6.72 12.94 26.48
CA GLU A 253 -6.31 12.89 25.08
C GLU A 253 -6.12 11.46 24.56
N TYR A 254 -5.92 10.52 25.47
CA TYR A 254 -5.65 9.11 25.24
C TYR A 254 -6.04 8.33 26.50
N ASP A 255 -6.33 7.04 26.34
CA ASP A 255 -6.62 6.14 27.45
C ASP A 255 -5.33 5.50 27.99
N LEU A 256 -4.31 5.34 27.15
CA LEU A 256 -2.97 4.87 27.52
C LEU A 256 -1.89 5.59 26.72
N TRP A 257 -0.88 6.08 27.44
CA TRP A 257 0.39 6.54 26.88
C TRP A 257 1.50 5.60 27.31
N THR A 258 2.34 5.18 26.37
CA THR A 258 3.41 4.20 26.62
C THR A 258 4.65 4.48 25.78
N THR A 259 5.82 4.12 26.30
CA THR A 259 7.09 4.09 25.57
C THR A 259 7.64 2.67 25.41
N ARG A 260 6.88 1.67 25.85
CA ARG A 260 7.26 0.24 25.83
C ARG A 260 6.86 -0.45 24.53
N MET A 261 6.08 0.21 23.68
CA MET A 261 5.78 -0.30 22.35
C MET A 261 6.98 -0.17 21.41
N SER A 262 7.16 -1.14 20.53
CA SER A 262 8.23 -1.14 19.54
C SER A 262 7.81 -1.76 18.21
N ILE A 263 8.50 -1.37 17.14
CA ILE A 263 8.35 -1.96 15.80
C ILE A 263 9.75 -2.33 15.32
N ALA A 264 9.96 -3.60 15.01
CA ALA A 264 11.26 -4.13 14.56
C ALA A 264 12.40 -3.82 15.55
N GLY A 265 12.10 -3.88 16.85
CA GLY A 265 13.03 -3.61 17.95
C GLY A 265 13.27 -2.14 18.23
N ALA A 266 12.73 -1.21 17.43
CA ALA A 266 12.85 0.22 17.68
C ALA A 266 11.72 0.71 18.60
N PRO A 267 12.02 1.27 19.79
CA PRO A 267 11.00 1.78 20.70
C PRO A 267 10.32 3.03 20.13
N LEU A 268 9.07 3.23 20.47
CA LEU A 268 8.27 4.38 20.04
C LEU A 268 7.33 4.86 21.16
N ARG A 269 6.95 6.14 21.12
CA ARG A 269 5.89 6.67 21.99
C ARG A 269 4.55 6.36 21.34
N ALA A 270 3.68 5.65 22.03
CA ALA A 270 2.33 5.38 21.55
C ALA A 270 1.28 6.05 22.43
N ALA A 271 0.26 6.59 21.78
CA ALA A 271 -0.97 7.01 22.40
C ALA A 271 -2.10 6.11 21.90
N ILE A 272 -2.84 5.49 22.81
CA ILE A 272 -3.88 4.52 22.51
C ILE A 272 -5.22 5.05 23.01
N ALA A 273 -6.22 5.00 22.15
CA ALA A 273 -7.62 5.18 22.51
C ALA A 273 -8.32 3.82 22.53
N PHE A 274 -8.85 3.43 23.70
CA PHE A 274 -9.67 2.22 23.88
C PHE A 274 -11.14 2.59 23.78
N LYS A 275 -11.91 1.80 23.03
CA LYS A 275 -13.37 1.93 23.02
C LYS A 275 -14.04 0.59 23.24
N GLY A 276 -14.65 0.46 24.42
CA GLY A 276 -15.41 -0.71 24.82
C GLY A 276 -16.79 -0.80 24.15
N PRO A 277 -17.60 -1.81 24.54
CA PRO A 277 -18.81 -2.22 23.85
C PRO A 277 -20.05 -1.39 24.20
N ALA A 278 -19.89 -0.13 24.64
CA ALA A 278 -20.99 0.76 25.07
C ALA A 278 -22.20 0.68 24.12
N LYS A 279 -21.91 0.53 22.82
CA LYS A 279 -22.79 -0.14 21.86
C LYS A 279 -21.99 -1.17 21.07
N PHE A 280 -22.41 -2.42 21.08
CA PHE A 280 -21.72 -3.51 20.38
C PHE A 280 -22.08 -3.54 18.89
N HIS A 281 -21.46 -2.68 18.10
CA HIS A 281 -21.62 -2.56 16.65
C HIS A 281 -20.32 -2.03 16.02
N PRO A 282 -20.18 -2.04 14.67
CA PRO A 282 -19.01 -1.45 14.05
C PRO A 282 -18.78 0.01 14.47
N MET A 283 -17.53 0.37 14.79
CA MET A 283 -17.18 1.73 15.24
C MET A 283 -17.31 2.73 14.11
N THR A 284 -18.04 3.80 14.37
CA THR A 284 -18.20 4.98 13.53
C THR A 284 -17.58 6.21 14.21
N ILE A 285 -17.45 7.32 13.46
CA ILE A 285 -16.97 8.60 14.02
C ILE A 285 -17.82 9.07 15.21
N ALA A 286 -19.12 8.74 15.23
CA ALA A 286 -20.02 9.14 16.30
C ALA A 286 -19.75 8.43 17.64
N ASP A 287 -19.05 7.29 17.61
CA ASP A 287 -18.68 6.53 18.81
C ASP A 287 -17.41 7.06 19.47
N LEU A 288 -16.70 7.96 18.79
CA LEU A 288 -15.44 8.58 19.20
C LEU A 288 -15.68 9.99 19.79
N GLY A 289 -16.72 10.11 20.63
CA GLY A 289 -17.10 11.34 21.29
C GLY A 289 -17.90 12.30 20.41
N LYS A 290 -18.22 13.48 20.93
CA LYS A 290 -19.08 14.46 20.26
C LYS A 290 -18.35 14.99 19.02
N ASN A 291 -18.80 14.60 17.83
CA ASN A 291 -18.18 14.90 16.53
C ASN A 291 -16.80 14.25 16.27
N GLY A 292 -16.48 13.09 16.88
CA GLY A 292 -15.18 12.44 16.66
C GLY A 292 -14.01 13.15 17.36
N ASP A 293 -14.30 13.88 18.43
CA ASP A 293 -13.31 14.67 19.17
C ASP A 293 -12.20 13.81 19.78
N GLN A 294 -12.43 12.53 20.06
CA GLN A 294 -11.44 11.61 20.63
C GLN A 294 -10.22 11.46 19.70
N ILE A 295 -10.41 11.26 18.40
CA ILE A 295 -9.29 11.19 17.45
C ILE A 295 -8.56 12.53 17.38
N THR A 296 -9.31 13.64 17.43
CA THR A 296 -8.71 14.97 17.41
C THR A 296 -7.83 15.19 18.65
N ARG A 297 -8.27 14.74 19.83
CA ARG A 297 -7.46 14.80 21.05
C ARG A 297 -6.25 13.87 20.96
N LEU A 298 -6.44 12.63 20.52
CA LEU A 298 -5.35 11.67 20.31
C LEU A 298 -4.27 12.23 19.37
N ALA A 299 -4.69 12.92 18.31
CA ALA A 299 -3.83 13.56 17.33
C ALA A 299 -3.10 14.82 17.85
N LYS A 300 -3.50 15.42 18.97
CA LYS A 300 -2.77 16.54 19.60
C LYS A 300 -1.57 16.09 20.42
N THR A 301 -1.50 14.80 20.73
CA THR A 301 -0.39 14.23 21.49
C THR A 301 0.92 14.28 20.70
N THR A 302 2.03 14.09 21.40
CA THR A 302 3.37 14.00 20.79
C THR A 302 3.77 12.55 20.43
N ALA A 303 2.81 11.61 20.41
CA ALA A 303 3.10 10.20 20.13
C ALA A 303 3.62 10.00 18.70
N ASP A 304 4.49 9.02 18.55
CA ASP A 304 5.02 8.57 17.26
C ASP A 304 4.06 7.56 16.60
N LEU A 305 3.25 6.86 17.40
CA LEU A 305 2.20 5.93 16.98
C LEU A 305 0.85 6.27 17.62
N LEU A 306 -0.17 6.51 16.79
CA LEU A 306 -1.55 6.70 17.23
C LEU A 306 -2.32 5.39 17.07
N VAL A 307 -2.95 4.88 18.13
CA VAL A 307 -3.68 3.61 18.07
C VAL A 307 -5.13 3.82 18.45
N VAL A 308 -6.04 3.28 17.64
CA VAL A 308 -7.45 3.16 18.00
C VAL A 308 -7.80 1.68 18.12
N GLN A 309 -8.29 1.30 19.30
CA GLN A 309 -8.74 -0.05 19.58
C GLN A 309 -10.28 -0.06 19.76
N HIS A 310 -10.92 -1.10 19.21
CA HIS A 310 -12.35 -1.34 19.43
C HIS A 310 -12.70 -2.82 19.58
N CYS A 311 -13.76 -3.11 20.32
CA CYS A 311 -14.31 -4.46 20.52
C CYS A 311 -15.04 -5.06 19.30
N HIS A 312 -15.26 -4.28 18.23
CA HIS A 312 -15.93 -4.71 17.00
C HIS A 312 -15.12 -4.23 15.77
N ALA A 313 -15.56 -4.59 14.56
CA ALA A 313 -15.05 -4.03 13.31
C ALA A 313 -15.01 -2.50 13.35
N ILE A 314 -13.99 -1.90 12.74
CA ILE A 314 -13.87 -0.44 12.64
C ILE A 314 -14.17 0.00 11.21
N THR A 315 -15.00 1.04 11.05
CA THR A 315 -15.41 1.50 9.72
C THR A 315 -14.27 2.26 9.01
N SER A 316 -14.33 2.28 7.68
CA SER A 316 -13.36 3.01 6.86
C SER A 316 -13.33 4.51 7.16
N GLN A 317 -14.42 5.12 7.62
CA GLN A 317 -14.45 6.55 7.97
C GLN A 317 -13.51 6.87 9.15
N VAL A 318 -13.44 5.98 10.14
CA VAL A 318 -12.55 6.12 11.30
C VAL A 318 -11.08 5.99 10.87
N ASP A 319 -10.77 4.99 10.04
CA ASP A 319 -9.44 4.80 9.45
C ASP A 319 -9.00 6.02 8.63
N HIS A 320 -9.85 6.55 7.75
CA HIS A 320 -9.55 7.75 6.97
C HIS A 320 -9.28 8.97 7.84
N MET A 321 -10.07 9.17 8.92
CA MET A 321 -9.87 10.29 9.83
C MET A 321 -8.54 10.17 10.58
N LEU A 322 -8.24 9.00 11.15
CA LEU A 322 -6.98 8.78 11.87
C LEU A 322 -5.77 8.90 10.94
N ASN A 323 -5.86 8.36 9.72
CA ASN A 323 -4.84 8.52 8.69
C ASN A 323 -4.58 9.99 8.34
N ALA A 324 -5.65 10.78 8.14
CA ALA A 324 -5.51 12.21 7.84
C ALA A 324 -4.73 12.97 8.93
N TYR A 325 -4.95 12.64 10.21
CA TYR A 325 -4.19 13.22 11.32
C TYR A 325 -2.75 12.70 11.44
N ALA A 326 -2.53 11.42 11.13
CA ALA A 326 -1.19 10.83 11.10
C ALA A 326 -0.34 11.40 9.95
N MET A 327 -0.98 11.81 8.86
CA MET A 327 -0.36 12.43 7.68
C MET A 327 -0.20 13.96 7.78
N ASP A 328 -0.48 14.58 8.92
CA ASP A 328 -0.27 16.03 9.09
C ASP A 328 1.19 16.39 8.69
N PRO A 329 1.41 17.24 7.67
CA PRO A 329 2.75 17.58 7.20
C PRO A 329 3.65 18.19 8.28
N HIS A 330 3.07 18.79 9.33
CA HIS A 330 3.83 19.37 10.44
C HIS A 330 4.29 18.32 11.45
N ASN A 331 3.64 17.16 11.50
CA ASN A 331 3.94 16.08 12.44
C ASN A 331 3.56 14.71 11.85
N PRO A 332 4.30 14.22 10.84
CA PRO A 332 4.04 12.94 10.21
C PRO A 332 4.31 11.81 11.22
N ARG A 333 3.29 11.01 11.48
CA ARG A 333 3.27 9.95 12.50
C ARG A 333 2.81 8.64 11.91
N ARG A 334 2.93 7.57 12.69
CA ARG A 334 2.33 6.29 12.36
C ARG A 334 0.96 6.16 13.04
N TYR A 335 0.09 5.31 12.51
CA TYR A 335 -1.15 4.93 13.15
C TYR A 335 -1.43 3.44 13.03
N ALA A 336 -2.20 2.87 13.94
CA ALA A 336 -2.66 1.49 13.89
C ALA A 336 -4.13 1.37 14.31
N MET A 337 -4.82 0.42 13.70
CA MET A 337 -6.20 0.07 14.04
C MET A 337 -6.23 -1.35 14.63
N ILE A 338 -6.77 -1.49 15.83
CA ILE A 338 -6.97 -2.79 16.48
C ILE A 338 -8.48 -3.04 16.58
N ASP A 339 -9.05 -3.74 15.60
CA ASP A 339 -10.47 -4.07 15.59
C ASP A 339 -10.81 -5.21 16.55
N GLY A 340 -12.10 -5.56 16.64
CA GLY A 340 -12.56 -6.62 17.53
C GLY A 340 -11.95 -7.99 17.24
N TYR A 341 -11.64 -8.30 15.98
CA TYR A 341 -11.03 -9.59 15.65
C TYR A 341 -9.56 -9.63 16.07
N ALA A 342 -8.81 -8.56 15.84
CA ALA A 342 -7.44 -8.41 16.33
C ALA A 342 -7.40 -8.44 17.86
N THR A 343 -8.31 -7.70 18.51
CA THR A 343 -8.48 -7.69 19.97
C THR A 343 -8.71 -9.09 20.51
N LEU A 344 -9.65 -9.85 19.94
CA LEU A 344 -9.96 -11.20 20.40
C LEU A 344 -8.75 -12.13 20.33
N ARG A 345 -7.96 -12.04 19.24
CA ARG A 345 -6.76 -12.88 19.06
C ARG A 345 -5.68 -12.54 20.07
N ILE A 346 -5.42 -11.25 20.27
CA ILE A 346 -4.44 -10.77 21.23
C ILE A 346 -4.82 -11.30 22.61
N LEU A 347 -6.05 -11.05 23.05
CA LEU A 347 -6.50 -11.44 24.38
C LEU A 347 -6.51 -12.96 24.60
N ARG A 348 -6.87 -13.76 23.58
CA ARG A 348 -6.79 -15.23 23.65
C ARG A 348 -5.36 -15.73 23.72
N HIS A 349 -4.46 -15.15 22.92
CA HIS A 349 -3.05 -15.53 22.90
C HIS A 349 -2.40 -15.33 24.29
N PHE A 350 -2.71 -14.21 24.95
CA PHE A 350 -2.21 -13.89 26.28
C PHE A 350 -3.06 -14.47 27.44
N GLY A 351 -4.07 -15.28 27.14
CA GLY A 351 -4.86 -16.00 28.16
C GLY A 351 -5.88 -15.15 28.94
N HIS A 352 -6.18 -13.93 28.49
CA HIS A 352 -7.19 -13.07 29.10
C HIS A 352 -8.64 -13.42 28.70
N LEU A 353 -8.81 -14.12 27.57
CA LEU A 353 -10.10 -14.63 27.09
C LEU A 353 -9.98 -16.09 26.66
N SER A 354 -11.07 -16.84 26.82
CA SER A 354 -11.17 -18.25 26.42
C SER A 354 -11.74 -18.47 25.01
#